data_AF-A0A975IRC1-F1
#
_entry.id   AF-A0A975IRC1-F1
#
_cell.length_a   1.000
_cell.length_b   1.000
_cell.length_c   1.000
_cell.angle_alpha   90.00
_cell.angle_beta   90.00
_cell.angle_gamma   90.00
#
_symmetry.space_group_name_H-M   'P 1'
#
loop_
_entity.id
_entity.type
_entity.pdbx_description
1 polymer ?
#
loop_
_entity_poly.entity_id
_entity_poly.type
_entity_poly.pdbx_seq_one_letter_code
_entity_poly.pdbx_strand_id
1 'polypeptide(L)'
;MNTKRLAVGVGATAGLVGAVALGAFAFGAAGLKLPEPPSIAIQAAATNDAVDAAPAPTTTAPAEPTAEPVAEPVAEPALELDPTSPKYNPYLTPGDPEYLSEQTRMEWLGEQQVVRACMQEAGFDYLVDPWWIGGQAQPKGLDYETSILWLQALYGGDAGMYDGSAPWEDRGCIGRGEHEAELAREAGTPLTAPIPPIDPARPTQREVVLAYHQLTADCMAEQGFEYRVVGWWQLTDEEHLAGDPARPADLTAAEVDAWNLALYGDAGLGSAYRWEDAGCAGYATHASGQDNMH
;
A
#
# COMPACT_ATOMS: atom_id res chain seq x y z
N MET A 1 21.51 14.10 60.69
CA MET A 1 20.26 13.44 61.14
C MET A 1 19.11 13.92 60.26
N ASN A 2 18.38 12.96 59.69
CA ASN A 2 17.16 13.07 58.87
C ASN A 2 17.24 13.77 57.49
N THR A 3 17.51 12.96 56.46
CA THR A 3 17.14 13.25 55.06
C THR A 3 15.99 12.32 54.67
N LYS A 4 14.78 12.86 54.53
CA LYS A 4 13.63 12.14 53.96
C LYS A 4 13.84 12.00 52.45
N ARG A 5 13.87 10.77 51.95
CA ARG A 5 13.78 10.48 50.50
C ARG A 5 12.30 10.33 50.14
N LEU A 6 11.81 11.19 49.25
CA LEU A 6 10.54 11.00 48.54
C LEU A 6 10.79 10.03 47.39
N ALA A 7 10.06 8.91 47.39
CA ALA A 7 9.93 8.03 46.25
C ALA A 7 8.80 8.56 45.36
N VAL A 8 9.13 8.96 44.14
CA VAL A 8 8.16 9.21 43.08
C VAL A 8 8.11 7.94 42.25
N GLY A 9 7.00 7.20 42.35
CA GLY A 9 6.69 6.10 41.46
C GLY A 9 6.14 6.66 40.15
N VAL A 10 6.88 6.45 39.06
CA VAL A 10 6.39 6.68 37.71
C VAL A 10 5.90 5.34 37.19
N GLY A 11 4.59 5.23 36.99
CA GLY A 11 3.98 4.09 36.31
C GLY A 11 4.26 4.19 34.81
N ALA A 12 4.87 3.14 34.25
CA ALA A 12 5.06 3.00 32.82
C ALA A 12 3.75 2.49 32.21
N THR A 13 3.06 3.36 31.47
CA THR A 13 2.04 2.95 30.50
C THR A 13 2.77 2.58 29.20
N ALA A 14 2.82 1.28 28.89
CA ALA A 14 3.29 0.78 27.61
C ALA A 14 2.29 1.18 26.51
N GLY A 15 2.65 2.22 25.74
CA GLY A 15 1.95 2.60 24.53
C GLY A 15 2.41 1.72 23.37
N LEU A 16 1.46 1.08 22.70
CA LEU A 16 1.67 0.33 21.47
C LEU A 16 2.08 1.32 20.37
N VAL A 17 3.34 1.31 19.95
CA VAL A 17 3.85 2.13 18.84
C VAL A 17 3.93 1.24 17.60
N GLY A 18 2.99 1.42 16.68
CA GLY A 18 3.04 0.84 15.35
C GLY A 18 3.83 1.77 14.44
N ALA A 19 5.02 1.32 14.02
CA ALA A 19 5.81 1.99 13.00
C ALA A 19 5.15 1.77 11.63
N VAL A 20 4.64 2.83 11.01
CA VAL A 20 4.25 2.84 9.60
C VAL A 20 5.52 3.01 8.79
N ALA A 21 6.19 1.90 8.47
CA ALA A 21 7.22 1.86 7.45
C ALA A 21 6.54 1.78 6.08
N LEU A 22 6.59 2.88 5.33
CA LEU A 22 6.19 2.92 3.92
C LEU A 22 7.12 2.00 3.13
N GLY A 23 6.56 0.93 2.53
CA GLY A 23 7.35 0.05 1.67
C GLY A 23 6.88 -1.38 1.42
N ALA A 24 5.63 -1.76 1.71
CA ALA A 24 4.90 -2.87 1.06
C ALA A 24 3.49 -2.92 1.64
N PHE A 25 2.47 -3.03 0.79
CA PHE A 25 1.08 -3.20 1.20
C PHE A 25 0.92 -4.46 2.05
N ALA A 26 0.67 -4.29 3.34
CA ALA A 26 -0.02 -5.23 4.21
C ALA A 26 -0.82 -4.42 5.25
N PHE A 27 -2.09 -4.15 4.95
CA PHE A 27 -3.01 -3.49 5.87
C PHE A 27 -3.45 -4.46 6.98
N GLY A 28 -2.92 -4.29 8.18
CA GLY A 28 -3.47 -4.85 9.41
C GLY A 28 -4.29 -3.78 10.14
N ALA A 29 -5.62 -3.90 10.11
CA ALA A 29 -6.53 -3.00 10.81
C ALA A 29 -6.48 -3.23 12.34
N ALA A 30 -5.74 -2.38 13.06
CA ALA A 30 -5.85 -2.26 14.51
C ALA A 30 -6.51 -0.92 14.86
N GLY A 31 -7.77 -0.98 15.32
CA GLY A 31 -8.60 0.19 15.59
C GLY A 31 -8.08 1.07 16.72
N LEU A 32 -7.54 2.24 16.36
CA LEU A 32 -7.37 3.36 17.27
C LEU A 32 -8.56 4.31 17.11
N LYS A 33 -9.32 4.48 18.20
CA LYS A 33 -10.48 5.37 18.26
C LYS A 33 -10.00 6.77 18.67
N LEU A 34 -9.80 7.65 17.68
CA LEU A 34 -9.48 9.06 17.93
C LEU A 34 -10.76 9.88 18.20
N PRO A 35 -10.68 10.95 19.00
CA PRO A 35 -11.84 11.77 19.34
C PRO A 35 -12.42 12.48 18.11
N GLU A 36 -13.74 12.46 17.98
CA GLU A 36 -14.48 13.10 16.89
C GLU A 36 -14.25 14.62 16.84
N PRO A 37 -13.95 15.21 15.66
CA PRO A 37 -13.95 16.65 15.51
C PRO A 37 -15.38 17.22 15.55
N PRO A 38 -15.56 18.49 15.95
CA PRO A 38 -16.87 19.11 16.04
C PRO A 38 -17.53 19.22 14.65
N SER A 39 -18.79 18.81 14.57
CA SER A 39 -19.59 18.82 13.34
C SER A 39 -19.84 20.26 12.86
N ILE A 40 -19.36 20.60 11.67
CA ILE A 40 -19.81 21.79 10.94
C ILE A 40 -21.01 21.37 10.10
N ALA A 41 -22.20 21.87 10.47
CA ALA A 41 -23.41 21.63 9.70
C ALA A 41 -23.41 22.51 8.43
N ILE A 42 -23.24 21.89 7.27
CA ILE A 42 -23.53 22.53 5.98
C ILE A 42 -24.96 22.15 5.59
N GLN A 43 -25.84 23.16 5.49
CA GLN A 43 -27.19 23.00 4.95
C GLN A 43 -27.11 22.80 3.43
N ALA A 44 -27.47 21.61 2.96
CA ALA A 44 -27.73 21.36 1.54
C ALA A 44 -29.11 21.92 1.16
N ALA A 45 -29.15 22.78 0.15
CA ALA A 45 -30.38 23.24 -0.47
C ALA A 45 -30.98 22.10 -1.30
N ALA A 46 -32.25 21.81 -1.05
CA ALA A 46 -33.02 20.84 -1.81
C ALA A 46 -33.43 21.41 -3.17
N THR A 47 -33.25 20.62 -4.23
CA THR A 47 -34.06 20.74 -5.45
C THR A 47 -34.68 19.39 -5.76
N ASN A 48 -36.00 19.33 -5.62
CA ASN A 48 -36.85 18.30 -6.20
C ASN A 48 -36.88 18.50 -7.71
N ASP A 49 -36.75 17.43 -8.48
CA ASP A 49 -37.52 17.28 -9.71
C ASP A 49 -37.80 15.79 -9.95
N ALA A 50 -39.09 15.46 -9.87
CA ALA A 50 -39.64 14.16 -10.20
C ALA A 50 -39.91 14.11 -11.71
N VAL A 51 -39.37 13.11 -12.39
CA VAL A 51 -39.72 12.82 -13.78
C VAL A 51 -40.65 11.62 -13.82
N ASP A 52 -41.87 11.86 -14.31
CA ASP A 52 -42.90 10.86 -14.57
C ASP A 52 -42.42 9.81 -15.59
N ALA A 53 -42.54 8.53 -15.22
CA ALA A 53 -42.26 7.40 -16.09
C ALA A 53 -43.46 7.08 -17.00
N ALA A 54 -43.25 7.08 -18.31
CA ALA A 54 -44.21 6.64 -19.31
C ALA A 54 -44.31 5.10 -19.36
N PRO A 55 -45.49 4.51 -19.67
CA PRO A 55 -45.66 3.07 -19.74
C PRO A 55 -44.99 2.46 -20.98
N ALA A 56 -44.31 1.33 -20.79
CA ALA A 56 -43.61 0.57 -21.83
C ALA A 56 -44.58 -0.11 -22.83
N PRO A 57 -44.21 -0.22 -24.12
CA PRO A 57 -44.97 -0.99 -25.09
C PRO A 57 -44.80 -2.51 -24.87
N THR A 58 -45.89 -3.25 -25.04
CA THR A 58 -45.90 -4.72 -25.02
C THR A 58 -45.36 -5.25 -26.34
N THR A 59 -44.14 -5.77 -26.33
CA THR A 59 -43.52 -6.45 -27.47
C THR A 59 -43.95 -7.93 -27.49
N THR A 60 -44.60 -8.34 -28.57
CA THR A 60 -44.91 -9.74 -28.87
C THR A 60 -43.62 -10.53 -29.15
N ALA A 61 -43.41 -11.61 -28.39
CA ALA A 61 -42.26 -12.49 -28.54
C ALA A 61 -42.29 -13.27 -29.88
N PRO A 62 -41.20 -13.29 -30.67
CA PRO A 62 -41.04 -14.21 -31.80
C PRO A 62 -40.88 -15.65 -31.32
N ALA A 63 -41.31 -16.59 -32.17
CA ALA A 63 -41.20 -18.02 -31.92
C ALA A 63 -39.74 -18.46 -31.72
N GLU A 64 -39.54 -19.29 -30.70
CA GLU A 64 -38.27 -19.86 -30.25
C GLU A 64 -37.64 -20.73 -31.36
N PRO A 65 -36.46 -20.38 -31.90
CA PRO A 65 -35.73 -21.28 -32.75
C PRO A 65 -35.20 -22.46 -31.92
N THR A 66 -35.48 -23.69 -32.37
CA THR A 66 -34.92 -24.92 -31.82
C THR A 66 -33.40 -24.81 -31.78
N ALA A 67 -32.84 -24.61 -30.58
CA ALA A 67 -31.41 -24.51 -30.38
C ALA A 67 -30.75 -25.85 -30.73
N GLU A 68 -29.82 -25.83 -31.68
CA GLU A 68 -28.81 -26.88 -31.78
C GLU A 68 -28.01 -26.91 -30.47
N PRO A 69 -27.59 -28.10 -29.99
CA PRO A 69 -26.81 -28.21 -28.77
C PRO A 69 -25.50 -27.44 -28.95
N VAL A 70 -25.46 -26.24 -28.36
CA VAL A 70 -24.24 -25.47 -28.20
C VAL A 70 -23.32 -26.33 -27.36
N ALA A 71 -22.20 -26.78 -27.94
CA ALA A 71 -21.15 -27.45 -27.19
C ALA A 71 -20.79 -26.54 -26.01
N GLU A 72 -20.90 -27.08 -24.79
CA GLU A 72 -20.48 -26.34 -23.60
C GLU A 72 -19.07 -25.81 -23.87
N PRO A 73 -18.81 -24.50 -23.67
CA PRO A 73 -17.46 -23.99 -23.74
C PRO A 73 -16.63 -24.82 -22.78
N VAL A 74 -15.63 -25.53 -23.34
CA VAL A 74 -14.64 -26.23 -22.55
C VAL A 74 -14.03 -25.16 -21.67
N ALA A 75 -14.39 -25.17 -20.39
CA ALA A 75 -13.81 -24.27 -19.42
C ALA A 75 -12.30 -24.49 -19.51
N GLU A 76 -11.56 -23.48 -19.95
CA GLU A 76 -10.12 -23.48 -19.79
C GLU A 76 -9.87 -23.81 -18.32
N PRO A 77 -9.06 -24.83 -18.01
CA PRO A 77 -8.74 -25.13 -16.62
C PRO A 77 -8.19 -23.84 -16.05
N ALA A 78 -8.94 -23.22 -15.14
CA ALA A 78 -8.45 -22.10 -14.37
C ALA A 78 -7.12 -22.60 -13.79
N LEU A 79 -6.02 -22.00 -14.24
CA LEU A 79 -4.74 -22.17 -13.58
C LEU A 79 -5.01 -21.70 -12.15
N GLU A 80 -5.19 -22.65 -11.26
CA GLU A 80 -5.29 -22.43 -9.83
C GLU A 80 -3.88 -22.01 -9.41
N LEU A 81 -3.55 -20.75 -9.69
CA LEU A 81 -2.32 -20.13 -9.30
C LEU A 81 -2.38 -20.07 -7.79
N ASP A 82 -1.66 -20.96 -7.12
CA ASP A 82 -1.36 -20.84 -5.71
C ASP A 82 -0.40 -19.63 -5.56
N PRO A 83 -0.88 -18.48 -5.08
CA PRO A 83 -0.08 -17.27 -4.98
C PRO A 83 1.01 -17.39 -3.91
N THR A 84 0.95 -18.45 -3.09
CA THR A 84 1.93 -18.80 -2.06
C THR A 84 2.88 -19.90 -2.51
N SER A 85 2.72 -20.41 -3.74
CA SER A 85 3.54 -21.51 -4.23
C SER A 85 5.00 -21.07 -4.37
N PRO A 86 5.98 -21.80 -3.81
CA PRO A 86 7.39 -21.54 -4.08
C PRO A 86 7.75 -21.73 -5.57
N LYS A 87 6.85 -22.30 -6.40
CA LYS A 87 6.99 -22.42 -7.86
C LYS A 87 6.42 -21.23 -8.63
N TYR A 88 5.47 -20.48 -8.07
CA TYR A 88 4.89 -19.29 -8.67
C TYR A 88 5.29 -18.08 -7.83
N ASN A 89 6.34 -17.40 -8.27
CA ASN A 89 6.80 -16.19 -7.62
C ASN A 89 6.80 -15.07 -8.68
N PRO A 90 5.76 -14.22 -8.72
CA PRO A 90 5.64 -13.15 -9.71
C PRO A 90 6.76 -12.09 -9.60
N TYR A 91 7.60 -12.19 -8.58
CA TYR A 91 8.72 -11.30 -8.31
C TYR A 91 10.05 -11.81 -8.86
N LEU A 92 10.07 -12.92 -9.63
CA LEU A 92 11.29 -13.44 -10.26
C LEU A 92 11.54 -12.90 -11.67
N THR A 93 10.49 -12.50 -12.38
CA THR A 93 10.59 -11.97 -13.75
C THR A 93 9.85 -10.64 -13.82
N PRO A 94 10.57 -9.50 -13.93
CA PRO A 94 9.93 -8.20 -14.04
C PRO A 94 8.98 -8.13 -15.25
N GLY A 95 7.70 -7.85 -14.98
CA GLY A 95 6.70 -7.72 -16.03
C GLY A 95 6.25 -9.04 -16.67
N ASP A 96 6.31 -10.15 -15.94
CA ASP A 96 5.77 -11.44 -16.36
C ASP A 96 4.27 -11.34 -16.74
N PRO A 97 3.87 -11.66 -17.98
CA PRO A 97 2.47 -11.62 -18.39
C PRO A 97 1.60 -12.65 -17.66
N GLU A 98 2.16 -13.72 -17.07
CA GLU A 98 1.42 -14.66 -16.23
C GLU A 98 1.04 -14.07 -14.86
N TYR A 99 1.71 -12.99 -14.46
CA TYR A 99 1.37 -12.23 -13.26
C TYR A 99 0.42 -11.08 -13.55
N LEU A 100 0.78 -10.25 -14.53
CA LEU A 100 0.02 -9.07 -14.89
C LEU A 100 -0.03 -8.94 -16.42
N SER A 101 -1.22 -9.12 -16.97
CA SER A 101 -1.42 -9.08 -18.42
C SER A 101 -0.93 -7.76 -19.02
N GLU A 102 -0.54 -7.78 -20.30
CA GLU A 102 -0.16 -6.56 -21.02
C GLU A 102 -1.27 -5.52 -20.99
N GLN A 103 -2.53 -5.94 -21.19
CA GLN A 103 -3.70 -5.06 -21.14
C GLN A 103 -3.85 -4.41 -19.77
N THR A 104 -3.76 -5.17 -18.68
CA THR A 104 -3.87 -4.63 -17.31
C THR A 104 -2.77 -3.61 -17.02
N ARG A 105 -1.53 -3.87 -17.49
CA ARG A 105 -0.43 -2.91 -17.35
C ARG A 105 -0.68 -1.62 -18.12
N MET A 106 -1.16 -1.73 -19.36
CA MET A 106 -1.50 -0.58 -20.18
C MET A 106 -2.63 0.25 -19.56
N GLU A 107 -3.66 -0.41 -19.03
CA GLU A 107 -4.79 0.26 -18.38
C GLU A 107 -4.36 1.02 -17.13
N TRP A 108 -3.61 0.36 -16.24
CA TRP A 108 -3.03 1.01 -15.07
C TRP A 108 -2.17 2.22 -15.47
N LEU A 109 -1.32 2.09 -16.50
CA LEU A 109 -0.51 3.21 -16.98
C LEU A 109 -1.34 4.36 -17.56
N GLY A 110 -2.51 4.05 -18.13
CA GLY A 110 -3.50 5.02 -18.58
C GLY A 110 -4.11 5.79 -17.41
N GLU A 111 -4.53 5.09 -16.37
CA GLU A 111 -5.00 5.68 -15.10
C GLU A 111 -3.93 6.58 -14.47
N GLN A 112 -2.66 6.15 -14.45
CA GLN A 112 -1.56 6.95 -13.91
C GLN A 112 -1.31 8.25 -14.69
N GLN A 113 -1.76 8.36 -15.95
CA GLN A 113 -1.74 9.65 -16.66
C GLN A 113 -2.65 10.68 -16.00
N VAL A 114 -3.82 10.24 -15.56
CA VAL A 114 -4.82 11.08 -14.87
C VAL A 114 -4.28 11.48 -13.51
N VAL A 115 -3.75 10.53 -12.75
CA VAL A 115 -3.13 10.79 -11.44
C VAL A 115 -2.01 11.82 -11.58
N ARG A 116 -1.10 11.63 -12.55
CA ARG A 116 -0.02 12.57 -12.84
C ARG A 116 -0.52 13.97 -13.18
N ALA A 117 -1.52 14.08 -14.05
CA ALA A 117 -2.09 15.38 -14.41
C ALA A 117 -2.70 16.09 -13.18
N CYS A 118 -3.44 15.36 -12.35
CA CYS A 118 -3.98 15.87 -11.09
C CYS A 118 -2.87 16.35 -10.13
N MET A 119 -1.79 15.57 -9.97
CA MET A 119 -0.66 15.94 -9.13
C MET A 119 0.04 17.21 -9.65
N GLN A 120 0.20 17.33 -10.97
CA GLN A 120 0.75 18.54 -11.58
C GLN A 120 -0.14 19.77 -11.36
N GLU A 121 -1.47 19.61 -11.45
CA GLU A 121 -2.44 20.67 -11.11
C GLU A 121 -2.33 21.09 -9.63
N ALA A 122 -2.03 20.14 -8.74
CA ALA A 122 -1.76 20.41 -7.32
C ALA A 122 -0.37 20.99 -7.04
N GLY A 123 0.49 21.14 -8.06
CA GLY A 123 1.84 21.69 -7.94
C GLY A 123 2.92 20.68 -7.54
N PHE A 124 2.64 19.38 -7.69
CA PHE A 124 3.58 18.30 -7.35
C PHE A 124 4.03 17.52 -8.59
N ASP A 125 5.30 17.15 -8.62
CA ASP A 125 5.81 16.16 -9.56
C ASP A 125 5.30 14.76 -9.18
N TYR A 126 5.00 13.94 -10.19
CA TYR A 126 4.57 12.55 -10.02
C TYR A 126 5.33 11.65 -10.99
N LEU A 127 6.06 10.68 -10.44
CA LEU A 127 6.80 9.69 -11.20
C LEU A 127 5.85 8.53 -11.51
N VAL A 128 5.56 8.30 -12.80
CA VAL A 128 4.85 7.08 -13.20
C VAL A 128 5.86 5.93 -13.15
N ASP A 129 6.00 5.34 -11.97
CA ASP A 129 6.92 4.24 -11.71
C ASP A 129 6.13 3.00 -11.25
N PRO A 130 5.96 1.99 -12.12
CA PRO A 130 5.08 0.87 -11.84
C PRO A 130 5.48 0.06 -10.61
N TRP A 131 4.50 -0.28 -9.79
CA TRP A 131 4.72 -1.06 -8.57
C TRP A 131 5.26 -2.46 -8.87
N TRP A 132 4.88 -3.07 -10.01
CA TRP A 132 5.37 -4.38 -10.45
C TRP A 132 6.84 -4.38 -10.91
N ILE A 133 7.49 -3.22 -10.94
CA ILE A 133 8.94 -3.09 -11.11
C ILE A 133 9.61 -2.41 -9.91
N GLY A 134 8.93 -2.36 -8.75
CA GLY A 134 9.45 -1.80 -7.50
C GLY A 134 9.54 -0.28 -7.49
N GLY A 135 8.74 0.39 -8.33
CA GLY A 135 8.79 1.84 -8.48
C GLY A 135 8.23 2.64 -7.30
N GLN A 136 8.67 3.88 -7.16
CA GLN A 136 8.15 4.86 -6.20
C GLN A 136 7.62 6.09 -6.93
N ALA A 137 6.35 6.43 -6.69
CA ALA A 137 5.71 7.53 -7.38
C ALA A 137 6.15 8.92 -6.88
N GLN A 138 6.59 8.98 -5.62
CA GLN A 138 7.05 10.21 -5.00
C GLN A 138 8.46 10.58 -5.50
N PRO A 139 8.69 11.83 -5.95
CA PRO A 139 10.03 12.33 -6.20
C PRO A 139 10.89 12.25 -4.94
N LYS A 140 12.17 11.90 -5.09
CA LYS A 140 13.11 11.90 -3.97
C LYS A 140 13.58 13.31 -3.61
N GLY A 141 14.17 13.47 -2.43
CA GLY A 141 14.72 14.73 -1.94
C GLY A 141 13.68 15.74 -1.43
N LEU A 142 12.43 15.31 -1.25
CA LEU A 142 11.42 16.14 -0.59
C LEU A 142 11.69 16.19 0.91
N ASP A 143 11.59 17.38 1.51
CA ASP A 143 11.54 17.48 2.97
C ASP A 143 10.25 16.85 3.52
N TYR A 144 10.22 16.62 4.84
CA TYR A 144 9.10 15.95 5.49
C TYR A 144 7.76 16.67 5.25
N GLU A 145 7.73 17.99 5.41
CA GLU A 145 6.49 18.77 5.25
C GLU A 145 5.97 18.68 3.82
N THR A 146 6.86 18.79 2.83
CA THR A 146 6.53 18.67 1.41
C THR A 146 6.10 17.25 1.05
N SER A 147 6.74 16.23 1.65
CA SER A 147 6.36 14.83 1.46
C SER A 147 4.94 14.55 1.99
N ILE A 148 4.57 15.13 3.12
CA ILE A 148 3.19 15.04 3.65
C ILE A 148 2.19 15.73 2.73
N LEU A 149 2.48 16.96 2.25
CA LEU A 149 1.59 17.64 1.31
C LEU A 149 1.45 16.88 0.00
N TRP A 150 2.53 16.26 -0.49
CA TRP A 150 2.50 15.38 -1.65
C TRP A 150 1.60 14.17 -1.42
N LEU A 151 1.71 13.51 -0.26
CA LEU A 151 0.87 12.37 0.10
C LEU A 151 -0.61 12.76 0.24
N GLN A 152 -0.90 13.93 0.81
CA GLN A 152 -2.26 14.47 0.89
C GLN A 152 -2.85 14.79 -0.48
N ALA A 153 -2.04 15.30 -1.41
CA ALA A 153 -2.49 15.49 -2.79
C ALA A 153 -2.80 14.15 -3.47
N LEU A 154 -1.95 13.14 -3.25
CA LEU A 154 -2.10 11.82 -3.86
C LEU A 154 -3.31 11.06 -3.32
N TYR A 155 -3.43 10.96 -2.00
CA TYR A 155 -4.41 10.11 -1.30
C TYR A 155 -5.62 10.86 -0.75
N GLY A 156 -5.62 12.20 -0.78
CA GLY A 156 -6.63 13.03 -0.16
C GLY A 156 -6.32 13.35 1.30
N GLY A 157 -7.31 13.94 1.99
CA GLY A 157 -7.21 14.20 3.43
C GLY A 157 -7.29 12.92 4.28
N ASP A 158 -7.46 13.07 5.60
CA ASP A 158 -7.48 11.95 6.56
C ASP A 158 -8.48 10.84 6.19
N ALA A 159 -9.64 11.21 5.60
CA ALA A 159 -10.63 10.25 5.14
C ALA A 159 -10.13 9.43 3.94
N GLY A 160 -9.54 10.07 2.93
CA GLY A 160 -9.12 9.42 1.70
C GLY A 160 -7.93 8.48 1.86
N MET A 161 -7.00 8.81 2.78
CA MET A 161 -5.78 8.03 2.97
C MET A 161 -6.03 6.63 3.57
N TYR A 162 -7.07 6.47 4.38
CA TYR A 162 -7.31 5.23 5.13
C TYR A 162 -8.64 4.56 4.85
N ASP A 163 -9.61 5.27 4.26
CA ASP A 163 -10.93 4.72 3.93
C ASP A 163 -11.07 4.53 2.42
N GLY A 164 -10.82 3.31 1.95
CA GLY A 164 -11.04 2.94 0.55
C GLY A 164 -12.51 3.03 0.11
N SER A 165 -13.45 3.21 1.04
CA SER A 165 -14.88 3.42 0.75
C SER A 165 -15.28 4.89 0.67
N ALA A 166 -14.37 5.82 0.98
CA ALA A 166 -14.63 7.24 0.83
C ALA A 166 -15.00 7.59 -0.63
N PRO A 167 -15.87 8.58 -0.85
CA PRO A 167 -16.13 9.13 -2.19
C PRO A 167 -14.82 9.43 -2.91
N TRP A 168 -14.78 9.22 -4.23
CA TRP A 168 -13.55 9.37 -5.00
C TRP A 168 -12.98 10.80 -4.90
N GLU A 169 -13.84 11.80 -4.72
CA GLU A 169 -13.48 13.20 -4.51
C GLU A 169 -12.64 13.42 -3.25
N ASP A 170 -12.83 12.58 -2.23
CA ASP A 170 -12.14 12.66 -0.95
C ASP A 170 -10.82 11.86 -0.94
N ARG A 171 -10.57 11.04 -1.98
CA ARG A 171 -9.39 10.14 -2.13
C ARG A 171 -8.26 10.76 -2.97
N GLY A 172 -8.25 12.07 -3.12
CA GLY A 172 -7.21 12.83 -3.80
C GLY A 172 -7.04 12.45 -5.28
N CYS A 173 -5.80 12.54 -5.77
CA CYS A 173 -5.51 12.26 -7.18
C CYS A 173 -5.66 10.79 -7.57
N ILE A 174 -5.46 9.84 -6.64
CA ILE A 174 -5.78 8.43 -6.89
C ILE A 174 -7.27 8.24 -7.11
N GLY A 175 -8.11 8.81 -6.24
CA GLY A 175 -9.57 8.75 -6.40
C GLY A 175 -10.04 9.27 -7.76
N ARG A 176 -9.48 10.40 -8.22
CA ARG A 176 -9.75 10.92 -9.57
C ARG A 176 -9.30 9.97 -10.68
N GLY A 177 -8.10 9.39 -10.56
CA GLY A 177 -7.58 8.40 -11.52
C GLY A 177 -8.53 7.22 -11.68
N GLU A 178 -8.89 6.59 -10.57
CA GLU A 178 -9.80 5.43 -10.53
C GLU A 178 -11.19 5.77 -11.11
N HIS A 179 -11.74 6.93 -10.76
CA HIS A 179 -13.05 7.38 -11.25
C HIS A 179 -13.05 7.55 -12.77
N GLU A 180 -12.05 8.25 -13.32
CA GLU A 180 -11.93 8.45 -14.77
C GLU A 180 -11.66 7.13 -15.51
N ALA A 181 -10.89 6.23 -14.92
CA ALA A 181 -10.67 4.90 -15.46
C ALA A 181 -11.96 4.06 -15.51
N GLU A 182 -12.81 4.15 -14.49
CA GLU A 182 -14.14 3.52 -14.49
C GLU A 182 -15.03 4.09 -15.60
N LEU A 183 -15.17 5.42 -15.68
CA LEU A 183 -15.97 6.07 -16.71
C LEU A 183 -15.52 5.68 -18.13
N ALA A 184 -14.20 5.60 -18.34
CA ALA A 184 -13.61 5.18 -19.60
C ALA A 184 -13.96 3.71 -19.95
N ARG A 185 -13.95 2.81 -18.94
CA ARG A 185 -14.38 1.42 -19.11
C ARG A 185 -15.87 1.31 -19.43
N GLU A 186 -16.72 2.04 -18.73
CA GLU A 186 -18.17 2.10 -18.99
C GLU A 186 -18.49 2.63 -20.39
N ALA A 187 -17.70 3.57 -20.89
CA ALA A 187 -17.81 4.11 -22.25
C ALA A 187 -17.30 3.15 -23.35
N GLY A 188 -16.73 1.99 -22.99
CA GLY A 188 -16.14 1.04 -23.93
C GLY A 188 -14.79 1.50 -24.50
N THR A 189 -14.14 2.47 -23.86
CA THR A 189 -12.83 3.00 -24.26
C THR A 189 -11.90 3.11 -23.04
N PRO A 190 -11.41 1.99 -22.47
CA PRO A 190 -10.54 2.02 -21.29
C PRO A 190 -9.34 2.94 -21.49
N LEU A 191 -8.95 3.65 -20.44
CA LEU A 191 -7.70 4.42 -20.46
C LEU A 191 -6.56 3.46 -20.71
N THR A 192 -5.64 3.80 -21.61
CA THR A 192 -4.44 3.00 -21.85
C THR A 192 -3.24 3.90 -22.10
N ALA A 193 -2.06 3.45 -21.71
CA ALA A 193 -0.80 4.06 -22.10
C ALA A 193 0.26 3.00 -22.42
N PRO A 194 1.26 3.32 -23.27
CA PRO A 194 2.31 2.36 -23.65
C PRO A 194 3.13 1.90 -22.44
N ILE A 195 3.45 0.60 -22.39
CA ILE A 195 4.36 0.06 -21.38
C ILE A 195 5.78 0.54 -21.68
N PRO A 196 6.45 1.23 -20.74
CA PRO A 196 7.83 1.63 -20.94
C PRO A 196 8.74 0.39 -21.04
N PRO A 197 9.84 0.44 -21.80
CA PRO A 197 10.79 -0.67 -21.84
C PRO A 197 11.35 -0.93 -20.44
N ILE A 198 11.33 -2.20 -20.03
CA ILE A 198 11.90 -2.62 -18.76
C ILE A 198 13.41 -2.80 -18.96
N ASP A 199 14.22 -2.14 -18.12
CA ASP A 199 15.65 -2.38 -18.09
C ASP A 199 15.92 -3.79 -17.53
N PRO A 200 16.48 -4.72 -18.34
CA PRO A 200 16.75 -6.08 -17.87
C PRO A 200 17.84 -6.14 -16.79
N ALA A 201 18.60 -5.06 -16.58
CA ALA A 201 19.59 -4.96 -15.50
C ALA A 201 19.01 -4.46 -14.17
N ARG A 202 17.74 -4.02 -14.14
CA ARG A 202 17.07 -3.58 -12.90
C ARG A 202 16.89 -4.79 -11.98
N PRO A 203 17.19 -4.66 -10.67
CA PRO A 203 16.90 -5.74 -9.72
C PRO A 203 15.40 -6.02 -9.68
N THR A 204 15.07 -7.29 -9.55
CA THR A 204 13.71 -7.75 -9.31
C THR A 204 13.23 -7.25 -7.93
N GLN A 205 11.91 -7.14 -7.75
CA GLN A 205 11.35 -6.79 -6.44
C GLN A 205 11.81 -7.76 -5.35
N ARG A 206 11.96 -9.05 -5.67
CA ARG A 206 12.51 -10.05 -4.74
C ARG A 206 13.94 -9.72 -4.33
N GLU A 207 14.80 -9.36 -5.29
CA GLU A 207 16.18 -8.97 -5.00
C GLU A 207 16.25 -7.71 -4.15
N VAL A 208 15.43 -6.69 -4.43
CA VAL A 208 15.34 -5.47 -3.62
C VAL A 208 14.94 -5.78 -2.18
N VAL A 209 13.89 -6.60 -2.00
CA VAL A 209 13.41 -6.98 -0.67
C VAL A 209 14.45 -7.82 0.08
N LEU A 210 15.08 -8.79 -0.58
CA LEU A 210 16.14 -9.60 0.05
C LEU A 210 17.36 -8.75 0.42
N ALA A 211 17.75 -7.79 -0.41
CA ALA A 211 18.83 -6.86 -0.10
C ALA A 211 18.48 -5.98 1.12
N TYR A 212 17.25 -5.48 1.21
CA TYR A 212 16.75 -4.76 2.37
C TYR A 212 16.80 -5.61 3.65
N HIS A 213 16.27 -6.83 3.62
CA HIS A 213 16.30 -7.72 4.78
C HIS A 213 17.73 -8.13 5.17
N GLN A 214 18.64 -8.25 4.21
CA GLN A 214 20.05 -8.52 4.51
C GLN A 214 20.69 -7.35 5.27
N LEU A 215 20.44 -6.10 4.85
CA LEU A 215 20.91 -4.90 5.58
C LEU A 215 20.37 -4.89 7.02
N THR A 216 19.09 -5.21 7.20
CA THR A 216 18.48 -5.32 8.53
C THR A 216 19.12 -6.43 9.35
N ALA A 217 19.32 -7.61 8.74
CA ALA A 217 19.90 -8.76 9.42
C ALA A 217 21.35 -8.51 9.88
N ASP A 218 22.16 -7.87 9.03
CA ASP A 218 23.54 -7.50 9.35
C ASP A 218 23.58 -6.51 10.52
N CYS A 219 22.76 -5.46 10.49
CA CYS A 219 22.65 -4.51 11.59
C CYS A 219 22.19 -5.18 12.90
N MET A 220 21.19 -6.08 12.83
CA MET A 220 20.70 -6.79 14.01
C MET A 220 21.78 -7.71 14.60
N ALA A 221 22.55 -8.38 13.74
CA ALA A 221 23.68 -9.22 14.15
C ALA A 221 24.79 -8.39 14.82
N GLU A 222 25.09 -7.19 14.32
CA GLU A 222 26.03 -6.25 14.97
C GLU A 222 25.56 -5.81 16.36
N GLN A 223 24.25 -5.72 16.57
CA GLN A 223 23.65 -5.44 17.88
C GLN A 223 23.49 -6.70 18.76
N GLY A 224 23.89 -7.88 18.28
CA GLY A 224 23.85 -9.14 19.02
C GLY A 224 22.50 -9.85 19.00
N PHE A 225 21.62 -9.51 18.06
CA PHE A 225 20.31 -10.14 17.88
C PHE A 225 20.25 -10.99 16.61
N GLU A 226 19.57 -12.13 16.67
CA GLU A 226 19.21 -12.90 15.47
C GLU A 226 18.04 -12.20 14.75
N TYR A 227 18.14 -12.11 13.42
CA TYR A 227 17.07 -11.67 12.54
C TYR A 227 16.93 -12.67 11.40
N ARG A 228 15.75 -13.28 11.27
CA ARG A 228 15.47 -14.27 10.23
C ARG A 228 15.01 -13.55 8.97
N VAL A 229 15.75 -13.73 7.88
CA VAL A 229 15.35 -13.23 6.56
C VAL A 229 14.19 -14.09 6.07
N VAL A 230 12.96 -13.64 6.34
CA VAL A 230 11.74 -14.28 5.87
C VAL A 230 11.04 -13.35 4.90
N GLY A 231 10.97 -13.76 3.63
CA GLY A 231 10.16 -13.03 2.66
C GLY A 231 8.68 -13.26 2.95
N TRP A 232 7.85 -12.23 2.81
CA TRP A 232 6.40 -12.34 3.06
C TRP A 232 5.72 -13.41 2.21
N TRP A 233 6.25 -13.69 1.02
CA TRP A 233 5.81 -14.78 0.13
C TRP A 233 6.16 -16.19 0.61
N GLN A 234 6.90 -16.32 1.71
CA GLN A 234 7.25 -17.62 2.33
C GLN A 234 6.34 -17.96 3.51
N LEU A 235 5.47 -17.03 3.90
CA LEU A 235 4.61 -17.16 5.06
C LEU A 235 3.23 -17.63 4.63
N THR A 236 2.65 -18.50 5.45
CA THR A 236 1.22 -18.76 5.46
C THR A 236 0.47 -17.59 6.11
N ASP A 237 -0.84 -17.48 5.85
CA ASP A 237 -1.69 -16.48 6.50
C ASP A 237 -1.65 -16.59 8.03
N GLU A 238 -1.58 -17.82 8.56
CA GLU A 238 -1.48 -18.06 10.01
C GLU A 238 -0.16 -17.52 10.57
N GLU A 239 0.96 -17.73 9.86
CA GLU A 239 2.27 -17.21 10.27
C GLU A 239 2.32 -15.68 10.19
N HIS A 240 1.67 -15.07 9.21
CA HIS A 240 1.57 -13.60 9.11
C HIS A 240 0.83 -12.99 10.30
N LEU A 241 -0.17 -13.70 10.85
CA LEU A 241 -0.95 -13.24 12.00
C LEU A 241 -0.29 -13.55 13.36
N ALA A 242 0.68 -14.47 13.41
CA ALA A 242 1.29 -14.96 14.65
C ALA A 242 2.33 -14.00 15.27
N GLY A 243 2.73 -12.93 14.56
CA GLY A 243 3.68 -11.93 15.05
C GLY A 243 4.74 -11.59 14.00
N ASP A 244 5.91 -11.12 14.47
CA ASP A 244 7.03 -10.83 13.58
C ASP A 244 7.81 -12.13 13.27
N PRO A 245 7.72 -12.67 12.04
CA PRO A 245 8.37 -13.93 11.67
C PRO A 245 9.90 -13.81 11.61
N ALA A 246 10.44 -12.59 11.54
CA ALA A 246 11.88 -12.36 11.58
C ALA A 246 12.46 -12.53 12.99
N ARG A 247 11.63 -12.45 14.04
CA ARG A 247 12.04 -12.57 15.43
C ARG A 247 12.16 -14.04 15.88
N PRO A 248 13.17 -14.40 16.70
CA PRO A 248 13.18 -15.70 17.36
C PRO A 248 11.96 -15.94 18.23
N ALA A 249 11.43 -17.16 18.20
CA ALA A 249 10.16 -17.52 18.86
C ALA A 249 10.32 -17.79 20.37
N ASP A 250 11.56 -18.00 20.84
CA ASP A 250 11.93 -18.44 22.18
C ASP A 250 12.47 -17.30 23.08
N LEU A 251 12.28 -16.04 22.66
CA LEU A 251 12.65 -14.88 23.47
C LEU A 251 11.72 -14.69 24.67
N THR A 252 12.29 -14.32 25.82
CA THR A 252 11.52 -13.78 26.94
C THR A 252 10.95 -12.40 26.61
N ALA A 253 9.96 -11.93 27.37
CA ALA A 253 9.34 -10.62 27.15
C ALA A 253 10.37 -9.46 27.15
N ALA A 254 11.35 -9.48 28.05
CA ALA A 254 12.39 -8.46 28.10
C ALA A 254 13.34 -8.52 26.87
N GLU A 255 13.62 -9.72 26.36
CA GLU A 255 14.41 -9.89 25.13
C GLU A 255 13.61 -9.46 23.90
N VAL A 256 12.30 -9.68 23.88
CA VAL A 256 11.40 -9.15 22.85
C VAL A 256 11.45 -7.62 22.80
N ASP A 257 11.37 -6.95 23.96
CA ASP A 257 11.45 -5.49 24.02
C ASP A 257 12.81 -4.98 23.52
N ALA A 258 13.90 -5.62 23.93
CA ALA A 258 15.24 -5.25 23.47
C ALA A 258 15.42 -5.49 21.96
N TRP A 259 14.92 -6.60 21.44
CA TRP A 259 14.93 -6.92 20.01
C TRP A 259 14.11 -5.91 19.20
N ASN A 260 12.91 -5.54 19.67
CA ASN A 260 12.06 -4.56 19.02
C ASN A 260 12.72 -3.17 19.01
N LEU A 261 13.36 -2.77 20.11
CA LEU A 261 14.09 -1.51 20.19
C LEU A 261 15.29 -1.51 19.22
N ALA A 262 16.02 -2.62 19.09
CA ALA A 262 17.10 -2.72 18.11
C ALA A 262 16.59 -2.63 16.67
N LEU A 263 15.44 -3.27 16.36
CA LEU A 263 14.87 -3.27 15.02
C LEU A 263 14.24 -1.93 14.64
N TYR A 264 13.35 -1.39 15.47
CA TYR A 264 12.52 -0.23 15.15
C TYR A 264 13.06 1.09 15.74
N GLY A 265 13.99 1.01 16.69
CA GLY A 265 14.52 2.18 17.37
C GLY A 265 13.50 2.93 18.22
N ASP A 266 13.79 4.20 18.48
CA ASP A 266 12.93 5.17 19.18
C ASP A 266 12.91 6.50 18.40
N ALA A 267 12.96 6.41 17.06
CA ALA A 267 12.79 7.58 16.22
C ALA A 267 11.40 8.13 16.45
N GLY A 268 11.33 9.38 16.89
CA GLY A 268 10.08 10.12 16.93
C GLY A 268 9.40 10.13 15.55
N LEU A 269 8.17 10.60 15.50
CA LEU A 269 7.43 10.69 14.25
C LEU A 269 7.62 12.05 13.56
N GLY A 270 7.31 12.06 12.28
CA GLY A 270 7.22 13.25 11.47
C GLY A 270 8.51 14.06 11.36
N SER A 271 8.45 15.36 11.64
CA SER A 271 9.64 16.24 11.55
C SER A 271 10.72 15.92 12.58
N ALA A 272 10.40 15.12 13.62
CA ALA A 272 11.35 14.63 14.60
C ALA A 272 12.00 13.29 14.20
N TYR A 273 11.51 12.66 13.12
CA TYR A 273 12.07 11.40 12.64
C TYR A 273 13.51 11.58 12.17
N ARG A 274 14.37 10.66 12.61
CA ARG A 274 15.76 10.53 12.16
C ARG A 274 16.03 9.04 11.94
N TRP A 275 16.53 8.68 10.77
CA TRP A 275 16.77 7.27 10.44
C TRP A 275 17.80 6.65 11.38
N GLU A 276 18.73 7.44 11.92
CA GLU A 276 19.74 7.02 12.90
C GLU A 276 19.12 6.55 14.22
N ASP A 277 17.94 7.07 14.57
CA ASP A 277 17.22 6.68 15.78
C ASP A 277 16.19 5.57 15.51
N ALA A 278 15.96 5.19 14.24
CA ALA A 278 14.90 4.27 13.81
C ALA A 278 15.35 2.80 13.76
N GLY A 279 16.41 2.47 14.49
CA GLY A 279 16.94 1.12 14.61
C GLY A 279 17.45 0.54 13.29
N CYS A 280 17.56 -0.77 13.22
CA CYS A 280 18.06 -1.48 12.05
C CYS A 280 17.14 -1.38 10.83
N ALA A 281 15.82 -1.28 11.02
CA ALA A 281 14.88 -1.05 9.93
C ALA A 281 15.10 0.34 9.31
N GLY A 282 15.21 1.38 10.14
CA GLY A 282 15.51 2.73 9.68
C GLY A 282 16.85 2.83 8.94
N TYR A 283 17.89 2.21 9.48
CA TYR A 283 19.18 2.08 8.78
C TYR A 283 19.03 1.39 7.43
N ALA A 284 18.34 0.26 7.34
CA ALA A 284 18.15 -0.46 6.08
C ALA A 284 17.36 0.37 5.05
N THR A 285 16.33 1.10 5.47
CA THR A 285 15.57 2.01 4.60
C THR A 285 16.48 3.10 4.04
N HIS A 286 17.29 3.73 4.90
CA HIS A 286 18.25 4.74 4.49
C HIS A 286 19.33 4.15 3.56
N ALA A 287 20.00 3.08 3.96
CA ALA A 287 21.11 2.49 3.22
C ALA A 287 20.70 1.91 1.86
N SER A 288 19.44 1.45 1.73
CA SER A 288 18.89 0.97 0.45
C SER A 288 18.37 2.10 -0.46
N GLY A 289 18.38 3.35 0.01
CA GLY A 289 17.87 4.50 -0.75
C GLY A 289 16.34 4.51 -0.90
N GLN A 290 15.64 3.82 0.00
CA GLN A 290 14.17 3.75 0.04
C GLN A 290 13.55 4.84 0.91
N ASP A 291 14.34 5.62 1.64
CA ASP A 291 13.84 6.88 2.22
C ASP A 291 13.83 8.01 1.17
N ASN A 292 13.16 9.11 1.53
CA ASN A 292 13.10 10.30 0.71
C ASN A 292 14.34 11.21 0.83
N MET A 293 15.39 10.77 1.55
CA MET A 293 16.54 11.62 1.89
C MET A 293 17.69 11.56 0.86
N HIS A 294 17.57 10.73 -0.19
CA HIS A 294 18.58 10.57 -1.25
C HIS A 294 18.25 11.26 -2.56
#